data_AF-A0A9N8DJ62-F1
#
_entry.id   AF-A0A9N8DJ62-F1
#
_cell.length_a   1.000
_cell.length_b   1.000
_cell.length_c   1.000
_cell.angle_alpha   90.00
_cell.angle_beta   90.00
_cell.angle_gamma   90.00
#
_symmetry.space_group_name_H-M   'P 1'
#
loop_
_entity.id
_entity.type
_entity.pdbx_description
1 polymer ?
#
loop_
_entity_poly.entity_id
_entity_poly.type
_entity_poly.pdbx_seq_one_letter_code
_entity_poly.pdbx_strand_id
1 'polypeptide(L)'
;MDSSMPLPPRRFICPLTLEVMEDPVLHKKTGHSYERRAILTWIHNSTLNNADHRATCPLTRKPISTKELADNAALSYEISLWKETSAMEAKLSEIMSLC
;
A
#
# COMPACT_ATOMS: atom_id res chain seq x y z
N MET A 1 19.20 6.73 -19.66
CA MET A 1 18.88 6.36 -18.27
C MET A 1 18.22 7.60 -17.68
N ASP A 2 16.92 7.70 -17.49
CA ASP A 2 15.89 6.70 -17.25
C ASP A 2 14.56 7.34 -17.67
N SER A 3 13.88 6.76 -18.66
CA SER A 3 12.54 7.21 -19.11
C SER A 3 11.43 6.50 -18.32
N SER A 4 11.71 6.09 -17.08
CA SER A 4 10.78 5.30 -16.28
C SER A 4 9.75 6.18 -15.57
N MET A 5 8.55 5.62 -15.44
CA MET A 5 7.39 6.12 -14.73
C MET A 5 7.75 6.93 -13.48
N PRO A 6 7.09 8.08 -13.20
CA PRO A 6 7.37 8.89 -12.02
C PRO A 6 7.32 8.04 -10.77
N LEU A 7 8.24 8.27 -9.83
CA LEU A 7 8.31 7.49 -8.60
C LEU A 7 7.00 7.64 -7.80
N PRO A 8 6.40 6.53 -7.30
CA PRO A 8 5.18 6.60 -6.52
C PRO A 8 5.37 7.40 -5.23
N PRO A 9 4.41 8.26 -4.85
CA PRO A 9 4.36 8.85 -3.52
C PRO A 9 4.47 7.79 -2.43
N ARG A 10 5.28 8.06 -1.39
CA ARG A 10 5.54 7.11 -0.29
C ARG A 10 4.27 6.56 0.37
N ARG A 11 3.21 7.37 0.46
CA ARG A 11 1.92 6.98 1.04
C ARG A 11 1.15 5.94 0.22
N PHE A 12 1.52 5.70 -1.03
CA PHE A 12 0.96 4.66 -1.89
C PHE A 12 1.66 3.32 -1.69
N ILE A 13 2.83 3.31 -1.06
CA ILE A 13 3.63 2.12 -0.85
C ILE A 13 3.19 1.40 0.42
N CYS A 14 2.88 0.11 0.28
CA CYS A 14 2.62 -0.75 1.41
C CYS A 14 3.90 -0.96 2.23
N PRO A 15 3.89 -0.70 3.55
CA PRO A 15 5.07 -0.90 4.40
C PRO A 15 5.51 -2.36 4.56
N LEU A 16 4.66 -3.32 4.19
CA LEU A 16 4.94 -4.76 4.28
C LEU A 16 5.48 -5.33 2.96
N THR A 17 4.86 -4.98 1.82
CA THR A 17 5.27 -5.52 0.51
C THR A 17 6.31 -4.64 -0.18
N LEU A 18 6.43 -3.38 0.24
CA LEU A 18 7.27 -2.36 -0.41
C LEU A 18 6.85 -2.04 -1.85
N GLU A 19 5.60 -2.35 -2.20
CA GLU A 19 4.99 -2.12 -3.51
C GLU A 19 3.82 -1.15 -3.41
N VAL A 20 3.40 -0.58 -4.54
CA VAL A 20 2.20 0.25 -4.62
C VAL A 20 0.98 -0.59 -4.25
N MET A 21 0.18 -0.13 -3.28
CA MET A 21 -1.04 -0.82 -2.85
C MET A 21 -2.05 -0.92 -4.00
N GLU A 22 -2.69 -2.08 -4.12
CA GLU A 22 -3.82 -2.29 -5.03
C GLU A 22 -5.13 -2.22 -4.25
N ASP A 23 -5.14 -2.81 -3.04
CA ASP A 23 -6.29 -2.83 -2.15
C ASP A 23 -5.88 -2.27 -0.76
N PRO A 24 -5.76 -0.93 -0.64
CA PRO A 24 -5.30 -0.30 0.59
C PRO A 24 -6.34 -0.43 1.70
N VAL A 25 -5.90 -0.97 2.84
CA VAL A 25 -6.67 -1.00 4.10
C VAL A 25 -6.02 -0.12 5.16
N LEU A 26 -6.83 0.70 5.81
CA LEU A 26 -6.44 1.64 6.86
C LEU A 26 -6.54 0.97 8.25
N HIS A 27 -5.46 1.04 9.03
CA HIS A 27 -5.53 0.78 10.45
C HIS A 27 -6.06 2.00 11.20
N LYS A 28 -7.32 1.94 11.66
CA LYS A 28 -8.05 3.08 12.24
C LYS A 28 -7.32 3.77 13.40
N LYS A 29 -6.54 3.01 14.19
CA LYS A 29 -5.85 3.54 15.38
C LYS A 29 -4.54 4.27 15.06
N THR A 30 -3.85 3.87 14.00
CA THR A 30 -2.52 4.44 13.66
C THR A 30 -2.53 5.31 12.43
N GLY A 31 -3.57 5.23 11.60
CA GLY A 31 -3.67 5.97 10.34
C GLY A 31 -2.82 5.40 9.20
N HIS A 32 -2.11 4.28 9.42
CA HIS A 32 -1.31 3.66 8.38
C HIS A 32 -2.16 2.79 7.45
N SER A 33 -1.82 2.80 6.17
CA SER A 33 -2.39 1.91 5.17
C SER A 33 -1.44 0.78 4.79
N TYR A 34 -2.02 -0.37 4.49
CA TYR A 34 -1.33 -1.58 4.08
C TYR A 34 -2.07 -2.21 2.90
N GLU A 35 -1.37 -3.02 2.13
CA GLU A 35 -2.00 -3.95 1.19
C GLU A 35 -2.83 -4.99 1.98
N ARG A 36 -4.10 -5.19 1.61
CA ARG A 36 -5.04 -6.05 2.33
C ARG A 36 -4.46 -7.44 2.56
N ARG A 37 -4.01 -8.10 1.49
CA ARG A 37 -3.49 -9.47 1.57
C ARG A 37 -2.29 -9.56 2.52
N ALA A 38 -1.42 -8.57 2.48
CA ALA A 38 -0.20 -8.54 3.28
C ALA A 38 -0.51 -8.40 4.78
N ILE A 39 -1.38 -7.45 5.16
CA ILE A 39 -1.69 -7.23 6.58
C ILE A 39 -2.54 -8.36 7.18
N LEU A 40 -3.44 -8.96 6.40
CA LEU A 40 -4.21 -10.13 6.86
C LEU A 40 -3.31 -11.34 7.09
N THR A 41 -2.38 -11.60 6.17
CA THR A 41 -1.36 -12.67 6.31
C THR A 41 -0.48 -12.42 7.54
N TRP A 42 -0.05 -11.17 7.74
CA TRP A 42 0.72 -10.78 8.92
C TRP A 42 -0.02 -11.05 10.23
N ILE A 43 -1.29 -10.64 10.33
CA ILE A 43 -2.12 -10.87 11.53
C ILE A 43 -2.31 -12.37 11.76
N HIS A 44 -2.62 -13.13 10.72
CA HIS A 44 -2.82 -14.57 10.79
C HIS A 44 -1.55 -15.29 11.29
N ASN A 45 -0.42 -15.07 10.63
CA ASN A 45 0.86 -15.70 10.98
C ASN A 45 1.32 -15.30 12.38
N SER A 46 1.15 -14.03 12.77
CA SER A 46 1.50 -13.58 14.13
C SER A 46 0.65 -14.24 15.20
N THR A 47 -0.63 -14.49 14.92
CA THR A 47 -1.54 -15.14 15.88
C THR A 47 -1.21 -16.63 16.03
N LEU A 48 -0.76 -17.29 14.97
CA LEU A 48 -0.39 -18.71 15.01
C LEU A 48 0.98 -18.99 15.65
N ASN A 49 1.94 -18.08 15.48
CA ASN A 49 3.34 -18.34 15.83
C ASN A 49 3.80 -17.73 17.16
N ASN A 50 2.98 -16.89 17.79
CA ASN A 50 3.34 -16.21 19.04
C ASN A 50 2.72 -16.91 20.25
N ALA A 51 3.49 -17.10 21.34
CA ALA A 51 3.01 -17.71 22.59
C ALA A 51 1.75 -17.02 23.14
N ASP A 52 1.66 -15.70 22.96
CA ASP A 52 0.54 -14.89 23.41
C ASP A 52 -0.65 -14.89 22.44
N HIS A 53 -0.56 -15.54 21.27
CA HIS A 53 -1.57 -15.54 20.21
C HIS A 53 -2.08 -14.14 19.82
N ARG A 54 -1.17 -13.15 19.83
CA ARG A 54 -1.48 -11.74 19.51
C ARG A 54 -0.71 -11.28 18.30
N ALA A 55 -1.42 -10.56 17.42
CA ALA A 55 -0.81 -9.79 16.35
C ALA A 55 -0.46 -8.38 16.81
N THR A 56 0.67 -7.87 16.33
CA THR A 56 1.10 -6.48 16.55
C THR A 56 1.28 -5.76 15.22
N CYS A 57 1.05 -4.46 15.19
CA CYS A 57 1.26 -3.63 14.02
C CYS A 57 2.75 -3.66 13.64
N PRO A 58 3.10 -3.92 12.35
CA PRO A 58 4.49 -4.03 11.92
C PRO A 58 5.29 -2.73 12.13
N LEU A 59 4.62 -1.57 12.10
CA LEU A 59 5.25 -0.26 12.25
C LEU A 59 5.34 0.21 13.70
N THR A 60 4.27 0.02 14.47
CA THR A 60 4.15 0.62 15.81
C THR A 60 4.35 -0.39 16.93
N ARG A 61 4.38 -1.68 16.63
CA ARG A 61 4.37 -2.80 17.58
C ARG A 61 3.19 -2.80 18.57
N LYS A 62 2.19 -1.94 18.36
CA LYS A 62 0.95 -1.91 19.14
C LYS A 62 0.04 -3.07 18.73
N PRO A 63 -0.82 -3.60 19.61
CA PRO A 63 -1.79 -4.63 19.23
C PRO A 63 -2.62 -4.20 18.02
N ILE A 64 -2.83 -5.14 17.10
CA ILE A 64 -3.65 -4.94 15.90
C ILE A 64 -4.60 -6.12 15.73
N SER A 65 -5.80 -5.85 15.24
CA SER A 65 -6.76 -6.89 14.86
C SER A 65 -7.46 -6.54 13.55
N THR A 66 -8.04 -7.54 12.90
CA THR A 66 -8.79 -7.36 11.64
C THR A 66 -9.98 -6.41 11.81
N LYS A 67 -10.57 -6.31 13.01
CA LYS A 67 -11.69 -5.40 13.34
C LYS A 67 -11.30 -3.92 13.30
N GLU A 68 -10.00 -3.64 13.45
CA GLU A 68 -9.45 -2.29 13.42
C GLU A 68 -9.01 -1.86 12.02
N LEU A 69 -9.15 -2.74 11.03
CA LEU A 69 -8.94 -2.42 9.63
C LEU A 69 -10.24 -1.89 9.01
N ALA A 70 -10.12 -0.91 8.14
CA ALA A 70 -11.18 -0.45 7.26
C ALA A 70 -10.64 -0.29 5.85
N ASP A 71 -11.52 -0.35 4.86
CA ASP A 71 -11.15 -0.07 3.48
C ASP A 71 -10.74 1.41 3.35
N ASN A 72 -9.68 1.68 2.60
CA ASN A 72 -9.24 3.04 2.30
C ASN A 72 -9.60 3.42 0.85
N ALA A 73 -10.91 3.58 0.59
CA ALA A 73 -11.42 3.88 -0.74
C ALA A 73 -10.86 5.20 -1.32
N ALA A 74 -10.61 6.20 -0.46
CA ALA A 74 -9.98 7.46 -0.87
C ALA A 74 -8.56 7.21 -1.41
N LEU A 75 -7.72 6.49 -0.65
CA LEU A 75 -6.36 6.18 -1.09
C LEU A 75 -6.35 5.29 -2.33
N SER A 76 -7.28 4.34 -2.43
CA SER A 76 -7.44 3.49 -3.62
C SER A 76 -7.73 4.33 -4.87
N TYR A 77 -8.66 5.29 -4.78
CA TYR A 77 -8.95 6.22 -5.87
C TYR A 77 -7.73 7.06 -6.25
N GLU A 78 -7.02 7.61 -5.26
CA GLU A 78 -5.83 8.44 -5.50
C GLU A 78 -4.69 7.66 -6.16
N ILE A 79 -4.50 6.38 -5.79
CA ILE A 79 -3.52 5.50 -6.44
C ILE A 79 -3.92 5.22 -7.88
N SER A 80 -5.18 4.92 -8.15
CA SER A 80 -5.68 4.67 -9.51
C SER A 80 -5.47 5.90 -10.41
N LEU A 81 -5.84 7.08 -9.91
CA LEU A 81 -5.63 8.33 -10.65
C LEU A 81 -4.13 8.54 -10.95
N TRP A 82 -3.26 8.33 -9.96
CA TRP A 82 -1.82 8.46 -10.17
C TRP A 82 -1.27 7.46 -11.20
N LYS A 83 -1.74 6.21 -11.21
CA LYS A 83 -1.36 5.20 -12.21
C LYS A 83 -1.76 5.65 -13.62
N GLU A 84 -2.97 6.19 -13.77
CA GLU A 84 -3.48 6.68 -15.06
C GLU A 84 -2.69 7.89 -15.56
N THR A 85 -2.45 8.90 -14.71
CA THR A 85 -1.68 10.10 -15.10
C THR A 85 -0.25 9.75 -15.45
N SER A 86 0.40 8.90 -14.66
CA SER A 86 1.77 8.45 -14.90
C SER A 86 1.91 7.67 -16.21
N ALA A 87 0.91 6.86 -16.55
CA ALA A 87 0.88 6.14 -17.82
C ALA A 87 0.66 7.08 -19.02
N MET A 88 -0.15 8.13 -18.88
CA MET A 88 -0.33 9.15 -19.92
C MET A 88 0.95 9.96 -20.13
N GLU A 89 1.60 10.40 -19.05
CA GLU A 89 2.88 11.12 -19.10
C GLU A 89 3.97 10.30 -19.80
N ALA A 90 4.07 9.01 -19.49
CA ALA A 90 5.02 8.12 -20.16
C ALA A 90 4.76 8.02 -21.68
N LYS A 91 3.49 7.87 -22.09
CA LYS A 91 3.11 7.83 -23.51
C LYS A 91 3.39 9.16 -24.22
N LEU A 92 3.09 10.28 -23.58
CA LEU A 92 3.38 11.61 -24.13
C LEU A 92 4.89 11.82 -24.29
N SER A 93 5.68 11.40 -23.30
CA SER A 93 7.15 11.43 -23.38
C SER A 93 7.68 10.58 -24.54
N GLU A 94 7.08 9.41 -24.79
CA GLU A 94 7.47 8.54 -25.91
C GLU A 94 7.16 9.20 -27.26
N ILE A 95 5.97 9.78 -27.42
CA ILE A 95 5.59 10.51 -28.64
C ILE A 95 6.51 11.72 -28.88
N MET A 96 6.79 12.51 -27.84
CA MET A 96 7.69 13.67 -27.96
C MET A 96 9.13 13.27 -28.27
N SER A 97 9.55 12.05 -27.96
CA SER A 97 10.87 11.53 -28.30
C SER A 97 10.97 11.00 -29.75
N LEU A 98 9.84 10.88 -30.46
CA LEU A 98 9.77 10.40 -31.84
C LEU A 98 9.61 11.53 -32.87
N CYS A 99 9.50 12.78 -32.44
CA CYS A 99 9.48 13.99 -33.27
C CYS A 99 10.81 14.74 -33.16
#